data_AF-A0A1I3MJI6-F1
#
_entry.id   AF-A0A1I3MJI6-F1
#
_cell.length_a   1.000
_cell.length_b   1.000
_cell.length_c   1.000
_cell.angle_alpha   90.00
_cell.angle_beta   90.00
_cell.angle_gamma   90.00
#
_symmetry.space_group_name_H-M   'P 1'
#
loop_
_entity.id
_entity.type
_entity.pdbx_description
1 polymer ?
#
loop_
_entity_poly.entity_id
_entity_poly.type
_entity_poly.pdbx_seq_one_letter_code
_entity_poly.pdbx_strand_id
1 'polypeptide(L)'
;MGLHVHEMVQDMLLLEKQIAETYQHTYLSTVNEGLRDYLQQSQIETNQLYSRIYNEMLQRGWVHTKVEARNAIESAIIYWEQYKEKHPELESK
;
A
#
# COMPACT_ATOMS: atom_id res chain seq x y z
N MET A 1 -26.00 12.87 2.14
CA MET A 1 -24.87 13.62 1.52
C MET A 1 -23.50 12.91 1.60
N GLY A 2 -23.33 11.78 2.31
CA GLY A 2 -22.02 11.12 2.43
C GLY A 2 -21.64 10.09 1.36
N LEU A 3 -22.62 9.51 0.65
CA LEU A 3 -22.39 8.43 -0.34
C LEU A 3 -21.55 8.88 -1.55
N HIS A 4 -21.81 10.07 -2.10
CA HIS A 4 -21.07 10.56 -3.26
C HIS A 4 -19.59 10.86 -2.95
N VAL A 5 -19.29 11.33 -1.73
CA VAL A 5 -17.90 11.60 -1.34
C VAL A 5 -17.12 10.29 -1.22
N HIS A 6 -17.73 9.25 -0.67
CA HIS A 6 -17.11 7.92 -0.59
C HIS A 6 -16.76 7.37 -1.97
N GLU A 7 -17.72 7.40 -2.91
CA GLU A 7 -17.54 6.92 -4.28
C GLU A 7 -16.46 7.72 -5.01
N MET A 8 -16.48 9.05 -4.92
CA MET A 8 -15.45 9.91 -5.54
C MET A 8 -14.05 9.64 -5.01
N VAL A 9 -13.90 9.43 -3.70
CA VAL A 9 -12.60 9.14 -3.09
C VAL A 9 -12.13 7.73 -3.46
N GLN A 10 -13.05 6.77 -3.59
CA GLN A 10 -12.74 5.43 -4.06
C GLN A 10 -12.30 5.41 -5.54
N ASP A 11 -12.98 6.19 -6.40
CA ASP A 11 -12.57 6.37 -7.79
C ASP A 11 -11.20 7.05 -7.90
N MET A 12 -10.96 8.06 -7.06
CA MET A 12 -9.65 8.71 -6.98
C MET A 12 -8.55 7.72 -6.57
N LEU A 13 -8.79 6.88 -5.56
CA LEU A 13 -7.84 5.86 -5.13
C LEU A 13 -7.53 4.86 -6.27
N LEU A 14 -8.54 4.45 -7.04
CA LEU A 14 -8.36 3.54 -8.18
C LEU A 14 -7.55 4.21 -9.30
N LEU A 15 -7.84 5.48 -9.61
CA LEU A 15 -7.14 6.27 -10.61
C LEU A 15 -5.65 6.41 -10.25
N GLU A 16 -5.34 6.79 -9.00
CA GLU A 16 -3.96 6.92 -8.53
C GLU A 16 -3.18 5.60 -8.68
N LYS A 17 -3.81 4.48 -8.37
CA LYS A 17 -3.21 3.15 -8.58
C LYS A 17 -2.90 2.88 -10.05
N GLN A 18 -3.85 3.15 -10.96
CA GLN A 18 -3.66 2.95 -12.39
C GLN A 18 -2.56 3.86 -12.96
N ILE A 19 -2.46 5.09 -12.47
CA ILE A 19 -1.41 6.04 -12.85
C ILE A 19 -0.04 5.52 -12.39
N ALA A 20 0.08 5.06 -11.14
CA ALA A 20 1.32 4.50 -10.62
C ALA A 20 1.79 3.25 -11.40
N GLU A 21 0.86 2.37 -11.77
CA GLU A 21 1.13 1.21 -12.63
C GLU A 21 1.57 1.63 -14.04
N THR A 22 0.96 2.68 -14.58
CA THR A 22 1.33 3.25 -15.90
C THR A 22 2.74 3.83 -15.88
N TYR A 23 3.10 4.58 -14.81
CA TYR A 23 4.47 5.07 -14.65
C TYR A 23 5.48 3.92 -14.54
N GLN A 24 5.17 2.87 -13.77
CA GLN A 24 6.02 1.69 -13.67
C GLN A 24 6.23 1.01 -15.03
N HIS A 25 5.15 0.77 -15.77
CA HIS A 25 5.21 0.12 -17.08
C HIS A 25 6.01 0.96 -18.08
N THR A 26 5.81 2.28 -18.07
CA THR A 26 6.53 3.21 -18.94
C THR A 26 8.00 3.30 -18.56
N TYR A 27 8.33 3.31 -17.27
CA TYR A 27 9.71 3.29 -16.77
C TYR A 27 10.47 2.05 -17.29
N LEU A 28 9.85 0.87 -17.20
CA LEU A 28 10.44 -0.39 -17.67
C LEU A 28 10.69 -0.41 -19.19
N SER A 29 9.85 0.29 -19.96
CA SER A 29 9.92 0.32 -21.42
C SER A 29 10.79 1.47 -21.97
N THR A 30 11.09 2.46 -21.15
CA THR A 30 11.85 3.66 -21.55
C THR A 30 13.34 3.35 -21.55
N VAL A 31 14.07 3.80 -22.57
CA VAL A 31 15.54 3.70 -22.64
C VAL A 31 16.26 5.02 -22.30
N ASN A 32 15.53 6.13 -22.28
CA ASN A 32 16.05 7.44 -21.93
C ASN A 32 16.17 7.57 -20.40
N GLU A 33 17.38 7.76 -19.88
CA GLU A 33 17.66 7.83 -18.44
C GLU A 33 17.00 9.04 -17.77
N GLY A 34 17.07 10.23 -18.38
CA GLY A 34 16.41 11.42 -17.81
C GLY A 34 14.89 11.28 -17.72
N LEU A 35 14.27 10.61 -18.69
CA LEU A 35 12.85 10.28 -18.64
C LEU A 35 12.55 9.21 -17.58
N ARG A 36 13.44 8.25 -17.36
CA ARG A 36 13.31 7.27 -16.28
C ARG A 36 13.31 7.93 -14.91
N ASP A 37 14.23 8.86 -14.66
CA ASP A 37 14.30 9.58 -13.38
C ASP A 37 13.01 10.37 -13.12
N TYR A 38 12.50 11.04 -14.16
CA TYR A 38 11.23 11.76 -14.07
C TYR A 38 10.03 10.82 -13.80
N LEU A 39 9.95 9.68 -14.51
CA LEU A 39 8.89 8.69 -14.32
C LEU A 39 8.95 8.07 -12.92
N GLN A 40 10.16 7.78 -12.42
CA GLN A 40 10.36 7.26 -11.07
C GLN A 40 9.91 8.28 -10.01
N GLN A 41 10.29 9.55 -10.16
CA GLN A 41 9.85 10.61 -9.25
C GLN A 41 8.33 10.77 -9.27
N SER A 42 7.73 10.79 -10.46
CA SER A 42 6.27 10.88 -10.63
C SER A 42 5.54 9.70 -9.98
N GLN A 43 6.10 8.50 -10.10
CA GLN A 43 5.57 7.31 -9.46
C GLN A 43 5.64 7.39 -7.93
N ILE A 44 6.74 7.89 -7.37
CA ILE A 44 6.88 8.09 -5.91
C ILE A 44 5.82 9.06 -5.41
N GLU A 45 5.63 10.19 -6.08
CA GLU A 45 4.62 11.20 -5.71
C GLU A 45 3.20 10.63 -5.77
N THR A 46 2.88 9.89 -6.84
CA THR A 46 1.59 9.21 -7.02
C THR A 46 1.34 8.19 -5.90
N ASN A 47 2.34 7.39 -5.54
CA ASN A 47 2.24 6.42 -4.45
C ASN A 47 2.05 7.09 -3.07
N GLN A 48 2.67 8.25 -2.86
CA GLN A 48 2.44 9.04 -1.64
C GLN A 48 1.01 9.56 -1.57
N LEU A 49 0.45 10.04 -2.69
CA LEU A 49 -0.92 10.50 -2.77
C LEU A 49 -1.91 9.34 -2.55
N TYR A 50 -1.71 8.21 -3.24
CA TYR A 50 -2.46 6.97 -3.02
C TYR A 50 -2.49 6.58 -1.53
N SER A 51 -1.32 6.59 -0.87
CA SER A 51 -1.21 6.23 0.55
C SER A 51 -1.98 7.20 1.46
N ARG A 52 -1.96 8.50 1.17
CA ARG A 52 -2.74 9.50 1.92
C ARG A 52 -4.24 9.26 1.76
N ILE A 53 -4.72 9.05 0.54
CA ILE A 53 -6.12 8.77 0.26
C ILE A 53 -6.56 7.48 0.96
N TYR A 54 -5.77 6.41 0.83
CA TYR A 54 -6.05 5.13 1.47
C TYR A 54 -6.15 5.27 3.00
N ASN A 55 -5.22 6.00 3.62
CA ASN A 55 -5.22 6.23 5.06
C ASN A 55 -6.44 7.04 5.52
N GLU A 56 -6.84 8.08 4.77
CA GLU A 56 -8.07 8.83 5.04
C GLU A 56 -9.31 7.93 4.95
N MET A 57 -9.39 7.08 3.92
CA MET A 57 -10.49 6.13 3.79
C MET A 57 -10.48 5.09 4.92
N LEU A 58 -9.31 4.62 5.34
CA LEU A 58 -9.16 3.69 6.47
C LEU A 58 -9.63 4.32 7.78
N GLN A 59 -9.21 5.55 8.09
CA GLN A 59 -9.63 6.29 9.29
C GLN A 59 -11.14 6.53 9.34
N ARG A 60 -11.76 6.70 8.17
CA ARG A 60 -13.22 6.88 8.02
C ARG A 60 -13.99 5.56 8.00
N GLY A 61 -13.31 4.42 8.07
CA GLY A 61 -13.93 3.08 8.03
C GLY A 61 -14.49 2.69 6.66
N TRP A 62 -14.05 3.36 5.60
CA TRP A 62 -14.52 3.15 4.23
C TRP A 62 -13.79 1.99 3.54
N VAL A 63 -12.55 1.73 3.95
CA VAL A 63 -11.81 0.55 3.51
C VAL A 63 -11.91 -0.54 4.58
N HIS A 64 -12.41 -1.70 4.17
CA HIS A 64 -12.29 -2.91 4.96
C HIS A 64 -10.96 -3.56 4.59
N THR A 65 -10.04 -3.66 5.54
CA THR A 65 -8.86 -4.51 5.37
C THR A 65 -9.36 -5.91 5.01
N LYS A 66 -8.91 -6.46 3.88
CA LYS A 66 -9.28 -7.82 3.48
C LYS A 66 -9.00 -8.73 4.67
N VAL A 67 -10.02 -9.46 5.10
CA VAL A 67 -9.95 -10.39 6.25
C VAL A 67 -8.74 -11.33 6.09
N GLU A 68 -8.41 -11.72 4.85
CA GLU A 68 -7.21 -12.50 4.49
C GLU A 68 -5.89 -11.84 4.92
N ALA A 69 -5.72 -10.53 4.69
CA ALA A 69 -4.51 -9.80 5.08
C ALA A 69 -4.41 -9.68 6.61
N ARG A 70 -5.54 -9.46 7.28
CA ARG A 70 -5.62 -9.45 8.74
C ARG A 70 -5.26 -10.82 9.33
N ASN A 71 -5.82 -11.89 8.78
CA ASN A 71 -5.55 -13.26 9.21
C ASN A 71 -4.09 -13.65 8.98
N ALA A 72 -3.47 -13.19 7.88
CA ALA A 72 -2.05 -13.42 7.62
C ALA A 72 -1.16 -12.72 8.65
N ILE A 73 -1.50 -11.48 9.04
CA ILE A 73 -0.77 -10.75 10.09
C ILE A 73 -0.96 -11.42 11.45
N GLU A 74 -2.20 -11.77 11.83
CA GLU A 74 -2.49 -12.45 13.09
C GLU A 74 -1.79 -13.82 13.17
N SER A 75 -1.76 -14.56 12.06
CA SER A 75 -1.05 -15.85 11.98
C SER A 75 0.47 -15.69 12.08
N ALA A 76 1.03 -14.62 11.49
CA ALA A 76 2.44 -14.31 11.60
C ALA A 76 2.84 -13.92 13.04
N ILE A 77 1.99 -13.15 13.75
CA ILE A 77 2.20 -12.80 15.16
C ILE A 77 2.24 -14.06 16.02
N ILE A 78 1.22 -14.92 15.91
CA ILE A 78 1.13 -16.18 16.66
C ILE A 78 2.35 -17.07 16.39
N TYR A 79 2.76 -17.17 15.13
CA TYR A 79 3.96 -17.94 14.75
C TYR A 79 5.20 -17.43 15.48
N TRP A 80 5.44 -16.11 15.49
CA TRP A 80 6.61 -15.53 16.12
C TRP A 80 6.56 -15.61 17.66
N GLU A 81 5.39 -15.50 18.26
CA GLU A 81 5.20 -15.70 19.71
C GLU A 81 5.55 -17.14 20.11
N GLN A 82 5.04 -18.14 19.38
CA GLN A 82 5.36 -19.55 19.61
C GLN A 82 6.83 -19.87 19.32
N TYR A 83 7.40 -19.22 18.30
CA TYR A 83 8.81 -19.40 17.97
C TYR A 83 9.71 -18.86 19.07
N LYS A 84 9.38 -17.70 19.63
CA LYS A 84 10.08 -17.08 20.76
C LYS A 84 9.97 -17.92 22.04
N GLU A 85 8.81 -18.52 22.30
CA GLU A 85 8.60 -19.45 23.42
C GLU A 85 9.41 -20.74 23.29
N LYS A 86 9.58 -21.25 22.06
CA LYS A 86 10.37 -22.46 21.77
C LYS A 86 11.88 -22.22 21.68
N HIS A 87 12.29 -20.96 21.54
CA HIS A 87 13.68 -20.54 21.37
C HIS A 87 14.04 -19.38 22.34
N PRO A 88 14.03 -19.62 23.67
CA PRO A 88 14.32 -18.59 24.68
C PRO A 88 15.75 -18.00 24.56
N GLU A 89 16.67 -18.69 23.88
CA GLU A 89 18.00 -18.21 23.54
C GLU A 89 18.00 -16.93 22.67
N LEU A 90 16.87 -16.63 22.00
CA LEU A 90 16.70 -15.44 21.16
C LEU A 90 16.27 -14.19 21.94
N GLU A 91 15.95 -14.30 23.24
CA GLU A 91 15.65 -13.13 24.11
C GLU A 91 16.90 -12.38 24.59
N SER A 92 18.09 -12.81 24.17
CA SER A 92 19.37 -12.24 24.57
C SER A 92 19.87 -11.16 23.60
N LYS A 93 19.40 -9.92 23.77
CA LYS A 93 20.19 -8.66 23.96
C LYS A 93 19.34 -7.41 23.74
#